data_AF-A0A3N5U4E4-F1
#
_entry.id   AF-A0A3N5U4E4-F1
#
_cell.length_a   1.000
_cell.length_b   1.000
_cell.length_c   1.000
_cell.angle_alpha   90.00
_cell.angle_beta   90.00
_cell.angle_gamma   90.00
#
_symmetry.space_group_name_H-M   'P 1'
#
loop_
_entity.id
_entity.type
_entity.pdbx_description
1 polymer ?
#
loop_
_entity_poly.entity_id
_entity_poly.type
_entity_poly.pdbx_seq_one_letter_code
_entity_poly.pdbx_strand_id
1 'polypeptide(L)'
;MAPWFFGEVNVSWELSYIERRKNLEDALRAVKRGAKVFLGTACAEPQHLVEGLIDRAGRLHDVQILHFITLGDAPYTEKRFDTRFRHNTFFVGPNTRDAINEARADYTPVFISEIPSLFRKGIVPIDVALIQVSPPDRHGYVSLGISVDIVKAAVDSARLVIAQVNR
;
A
#
# COMPACT_ATOMS: atom_id res chain seq x y z
N MET A 1 4.42 -13.19 -45.78
CA MET A 1 5.15 -12.03 -45.21
C MET A 1 4.50 -11.70 -43.87
N ALA A 2 5.23 -11.87 -42.77
CA ALA A 2 4.71 -11.69 -41.42
C ALA A 2 4.96 -10.24 -40.93
N PRO A 3 3.98 -9.57 -40.29
CA PRO A 3 4.18 -8.24 -39.71
C PRO A 3 4.58 -8.38 -38.24
N TRP A 4 5.87 -8.47 -37.96
CA TRP A 4 6.43 -8.47 -36.59
C TRP A 4 7.39 -7.31 -36.41
N PHE A 5 6.89 -6.07 -36.31
CA PHE A 5 7.65 -4.92 -35.78
C PHE A 5 6.69 -3.86 -35.23
N PHE A 6 6.05 -4.14 -34.10
CA PHE A 6 5.66 -3.05 -33.20
C PHE A 6 6.77 -2.96 -32.15
N GLY A 7 7.75 -2.09 -32.40
CA GLY A 7 8.70 -1.70 -31.37
C GLY A 7 7.95 -1.08 -30.21
N GLU A 8 8.38 -1.37 -28.98
CA GLU A 8 7.92 -0.67 -27.79
C GLU A 8 8.04 0.84 -28.03
N VAL A 9 6.91 1.54 -28.00
CA VAL A 9 6.92 3.00 -28.04
C VAL A 9 7.61 3.45 -26.76
N ASN A 10 8.83 3.94 -26.87
CA ASN A 10 9.59 4.49 -25.74
C ASN A 10 8.97 5.84 -25.35
N VAL A 11 7.89 5.79 -24.57
CA VAL A 11 7.22 6.97 -24.03
C VAL A 11 8.13 7.59 -22.98
N SER A 12 8.40 8.90 -23.08
CA SER A 12 9.20 9.59 -22.07
C SER A 12 8.55 9.47 -20.68
N TRP A 13 9.37 9.39 -19.63
CA TRP A 13 8.87 9.16 -18.27
C TRP A 13 7.93 10.29 -17.82
N GLU A 14 8.13 11.51 -18.33
CA GLU A 14 7.30 12.69 -18.07
C GLU A 14 5.86 12.46 -18.56
N LEU A 15 5.68 11.92 -19.77
CA LEU A 15 4.35 11.62 -20.32
C LEU A 15 3.67 10.49 -19.53
N SER A 16 4.41 9.42 -19.20
CA SER A 16 3.91 8.33 -18.35
C SER A 16 3.50 8.84 -16.97
N TYR A 17 4.27 9.75 -16.38
CA TYR A 17 3.95 10.37 -15.08
C TYR A 17 2.66 11.19 -15.15
N ILE A 18 2.49 12.01 -16.20
CA ILE A 18 1.27 12.80 -16.41
C ILE A 18 0.04 11.91 -16.57
N GLU A 19 0.15 10.83 -17.36
CA GLU A 19 -0.97 9.90 -17.62
C GLU A 19 -1.39 9.13 -16.36
N ARG A 20 -0.40 8.70 -15.57
CA ARG A 20 -0.61 7.91 -14.34
C ARG A 20 -1.01 8.77 -13.14
N ARG A 21 -0.84 10.09 -13.20
CA ARG A 21 -1.28 11.00 -12.15
C ARG A 21 -2.80 10.98 -12.07
N LYS A 22 -3.32 10.70 -10.88
CA LYS A 22 -4.76 10.71 -10.57
C LYS A 22 -5.03 11.58 -9.35
N ASN A 23 -6.26 12.05 -9.21
CA ASN A 23 -6.75 12.56 -7.92
C ASN A 23 -6.97 11.39 -6.94
N LEU A 24 -7.16 11.70 -5.66
CA LEU A 24 -7.30 10.73 -4.58
C LEU A 24 -8.44 9.73 -4.82
N GLU A 25 -9.64 10.22 -5.16
CA GLU A 25 -10.82 9.38 -5.36
C GLU A 25 -10.63 8.40 -6.53
N ASP A 26 -10.07 8.87 -7.64
CA ASP A 26 -9.79 8.04 -8.81
C ASP A 26 -8.70 7.01 -8.54
N ALA A 27 -7.63 7.38 -7.82
CA ALA A 27 -6.58 6.44 -7.43
C ALA A 27 -7.16 5.31 -6.55
N LEU A 28 -7.92 5.68 -5.52
CA LEU A 28 -8.47 4.72 -4.56
C LEU A 28 -9.65 3.88 -5.13
N ARG A 29 -10.15 4.17 -6.34
CA ARG A 29 -11.10 3.27 -7.05
C ARG A 29 -10.52 1.88 -7.29
N ALA A 30 -9.21 1.73 -7.30
CA ALA A 30 -8.56 0.44 -7.41
C ALA A 30 -8.72 -0.43 -6.15
N VAL A 31 -8.92 0.17 -4.97
CA VAL A 31 -9.19 -0.59 -3.75
C VAL A 31 -10.64 -1.07 -3.78
N LYS A 32 -10.82 -2.38 -3.92
CA LYS A 32 -12.11 -3.07 -3.98
C LYS A 32 -12.41 -3.77 -2.65
N ARG A 33 -13.64 -4.25 -2.50
CA ARG A 33 -14.03 -5.16 -1.39
C ARG A 33 -13.16 -6.42 -1.44
N GLY A 34 -12.75 -6.94 -0.29
CA GLY A 34 -11.88 -8.12 -0.20
C GLY A 34 -10.40 -7.85 -0.53
N ALA A 35 -10.01 -6.62 -0.87
CA ALA A 35 -8.64 -6.33 -1.27
C ALA A 35 -7.66 -6.41 -0.11
N LYS A 36 -6.46 -6.93 -0.37
CA LYS A 36 -5.32 -6.88 0.56
C LYS A 36 -4.47 -5.66 0.25
N VAL A 37 -4.51 -4.69 1.15
CA VAL A 37 -3.87 -3.39 0.99
C VAL A 37 -2.67 -3.31 1.92
N PHE A 38 -1.47 -3.16 1.34
CA PHE A 38 -0.26 -2.87 2.10
C PHE A 38 -0.11 -1.36 2.32
N LEU A 39 0.23 -0.95 3.53
CA LEU A 39 0.58 0.45 3.85
C LEU A 39 2.09 0.59 4.08
N GLY A 40 2.66 1.67 3.55
CA GLY A 40 4.03 2.09 3.84
C GLY A 40 4.30 2.14 5.35
N THR A 41 5.51 1.78 5.76
CA THR A 41 5.84 1.52 7.17
C THR A 41 6.28 2.78 7.91
N ALA A 42 5.90 2.88 9.18
CA ALA A 42 6.31 3.94 10.10
C ALA A 42 6.04 5.33 9.52
N CYS A 43 7.06 6.19 9.44
CA CYS A 43 6.92 7.52 8.85
C CYS A 43 6.61 7.49 7.34
N ALA A 44 6.71 6.33 6.67
CA ALA A 44 6.41 6.17 5.25
C ALA A 44 4.93 5.90 4.98
N GLU A 45 4.08 5.76 6.01
CA GLU A 45 2.65 5.60 5.80
C GLU A 45 2.09 6.82 5.05
N PRO A 46 1.48 6.66 3.86
CA PRO A 46 0.98 7.77 3.06
C PRO A 46 -0.34 8.30 3.64
N GLN A 47 -0.24 9.25 4.58
CA GLN A 47 -1.37 9.75 5.38
C GLN A 47 -2.57 10.19 4.51
N HIS A 48 -2.33 10.91 3.41
CA HIS A 48 -3.40 11.38 2.53
C HIS A 48 -4.14 10.24 1.83
N LEU A 49 -3.43 9.15 1.49
CA LEU A 49 -4.06 7.96 0.93
C LEU A 49 -4.84 7.17 1.99
N VAL A 50 -4.35 7.13 3.23
CA VAL A 50 -5.04 6.49 4.36
C VAL A 50 -6.34 7.23 4.68
N GLU A 51 -6.30 8.56 4.81
CA GLU A 51 -7.49 9.41 5.00
C GLU A 51 -8.53 9.16 3.90
N GLY A 52 -8.12 9.19 2.63
CA GLY A 52 -9.02 8.89 1.52
C GLY A 52 -9.61 7.48 1.56
N LEU A 53 -8.87 6.51 2.11
CA LEU A 53 -9.39 5.15 2.30
C LEU A 53 -10.49 5.13 3.37
N ILE A 54 -10.30 5.87 4.46
CA ILE A 54 -11.29 6.03 5.53
C ILE A 54 -12.55 6.73 5.03
N ASP A 55 -12.43 7.80 4.24
CA ASP A 55 -13.58 8.49 3.63
C ASP A 55 -14.42 7.56 2.75
N ARG A 56 -13.77 6.56 2.15
CA ARG A 56 -14.41 5.54 1.30
C ARG A 56 -14.92 4.32 2.06
N ALA A 57 -14.74 4.25 3.38
CA ALA A 57 -15.08 3.06 4.18
C ALA A 57 -16.52 2.59 3.98
N GLY A 58 -17.48 3.51 3.80
CA GLY A 58 -18.89 3.17 3.55
C GLY A 58 -19.14 2.34 2.28
N ARG A 59 -18.22 2.35 1.30
CA ARG A 59 -18.29 1.59 0.06
C ARG A 59 -17.49 0.28 0.10
N LEU A 60 -16.63 0.13 1.11
CA LEU A 60 -15.73 -0.99 1.30
C LEU A 60 -16.31 -2.01 2.28
N HIS A 61 -15.79 -3.23 2.21
CA HIS A 61 -16.08 -4.33 3.12
C HIS A 61 -14.97 -5.36 2.97
N ASP A 62 -14.56 -5.96 4.09
CA ASP A 62 -13.55 -7.03 4.12
C ASP A 62 -12.20 -6.64 3.48
N VAL A 63 -11.82 -5.37 3.58
CA VAL A 63 -10.50 -4.93 3.11
C VAL A 63 -9.46 -5.27 4.17
N GLN A 64 -8.47 -6.09 3.83
CA GLN A 64 -7.40 -6.42 4.76
C GLN A 64 -6.31 -5.36 4.68
N ILE A 65 -5.96 -4.75 5.82
CA ILE A 65 -4.84 -3.80 5.91
C ILE A 65 -3.62 -4.55 6.41
N LEU A 66 -2.63 -4.75 5.53
CA LEU A 66 -1.34 -5.35 5.85
C LEU A 66 -0.36 -4.26 6.25
N HIS A 67 0.23 -4.40 7.43
CA HIS A 67 1.16 -3.42 7.96
C HIS A 67 2.27 -4.05 8.79
N PHE A 68 3.39 -3.35 8.95
CA PHE A 68 4.46 -3.73 9.87
C PHE A 68 4.47 -2.78 11.07
N ILE A 69 5.16 -1.64 10.99
CA ILE A 69 5.19 -0.67 12.08
C ILE A 69 4.27 0.49 11.75
N THR A 70 3.25 0.74 12.57
CA THR A 70 2.49 2.00 12.51
C THR A 70 3.02 3.03 13.50
N LEU A 71 3.17 4.27 13.05
CA LEU A 71 3.38 5.43 13.92
C LEU A 71 2.19 6.42 13.88
N GLY A 72 1.32 6.32 12.88
CA GLY A 72 0.09 7.11 12.79
C GLY A 72 -1.05 6.52 13.63
N ASP A 73 -2.20 7.18 13.63
CA ASP A 73 -3.34 6.85 14.50
C ASP A 73 -4.05 5.54 14.16
N ALA A 74 -3.70 4.91 13.02
CA ALA A 74 -4.30 3.67 12.54
C ALA A 74 -5.86 3.70 12.56
N PRO A 75 -6.51 4.73 11.97
CA PRO A 75 -7.97 4.93 12.07
C PRO A 75 -8.78 3.76 11.51
N TYR A 76 -8.20 2.98 10.59
CA TYR A 76 -8.77 1.75 10.06
C TYR A 76 -8.97 0.64 11.12
N THR A 77 -8.45 0.82 12.33
CA THR A 77 -8.65 -0.08 13.47
C THR A 77 -9.72 0.40 14.46
N GLU A 78 -10.44 1.50 14.18
CA GLU A 78 -11.54 1.94 15.03
C GLU A 78 -12.77 1.02 14.91
N LYS A 79 -13.50 0.82 16.03
CA LYS A 79 -14.69 -0.07 16.10
C LYS A 79 -15.74 0.20 15.03
N ARG A 80 -15.95 1.46 14.66
CA ARG A 80 -16.92 1.84 13.60
C ARG A 80 -16.58 1.27 12.22
N PHE A 81 -15.36 0.78 12.02
CA PHE A 81 -14.87 0.23 10.75
C PHE A 81 -14.61 -1.28 10.78
N ASP A 82 -14.99 -2.01 11.84
CA ASP A 82 -14.68 -3.46 11.97
C ASP A 82 -15.21 -4.33 10.81
N THR A 83 -16.31 -3.92 10.17
CA THR A 83 -16.87 -4.62 8.98
C THR A 83 -16.24 -4.15 7.66
N ARG A 84 -15.48 -3.06 7.70
CA ARG A 84 -14.90 -2.38 6.54
C ARG A 84 -13.46 -2.80 6.33
N PHE A 85 -12.69 -2.76 7.42
CA PHE A 85 -11.28 -3.08 7.43
C PHE A 85 -10.99 -4.16 8.46
N ARG A 86 -10.12 -5.10 8.08
CA ARG A 86 -9.50 -6.02 9.01
C ARG A 86 -7.99 -5.81 8.97
N HIS A 87 -7.45 -5.18 9.99
CA HIS A 87 -6.01 -4.95 10.08
C HIS A 87 -5.30 -6.26 10.45
N ASN A 88 -4.25 -6.62 9.71
CA ASN A 88 -3.36 -7.72 10.00
C ASN A 88 -1.92 -7.21 10.01
N THR A 89 -1.31 -7.15 11.19
CA THR A 89 0.03 -6.61 11.37
C THR A 89 1.09 -7.69 11.57
N PHE A 90 2.30 -7.40 11.10
CA PHE A 90 3.52 -8.16 11.40
C PHE A 90 4.26 -7.62 12.64
N PHE A 91 3.81 -6.50 13.22
CA PHE A 91 4.35 -5.95 14.47
C PHE A 91 3.26 -5.22 15.28
N VAL A 92 3.11 -5.57 16.56
CA VAL A 92 2.10 -4.98 17.44
C VAL A 92 2.64 -3.71 18.11
N GLY A 93 2.24 -2.56 17.59
CA GLY A 93 2.53 -1.24 18.17
C GLY A 93 1.45 -0.78 19.17
N PRO A 94 1.70 0.30 19.93
CA PRO A 94 0.71 0.87 20.87
C PRO A 94 -0.63 1.20 20.19
N ASN A 95 -0.59 1.77 18.99
CA ASN A 95 -1.76 2.29 18.28
C ASN A 95 -2.70 1.19 17.76
N THR A 96 -2.26 -0.07 17.72
CA THR A 96 -3.04 -1.20 17.21
C THR A 96 -3.26 -2.29 18.24
N ARG A 97 -2.58 -2.23 19.39
CA ARG A 97 -2.60 -3.27 20.44
C ARG A 97 -4.00 -3.54 20.97
N ASP A 98 -4.78 -2.50 21.22
CA ASP A 98 -6.13 -2.66 21.76
C ASP A 98 -7.06 -3.34 20.75
N ALA A 99 -6.97 -2.99 19.46
CA ALA A 99 -7.74 -3.66 18.41
C ALA A 99 -7.40 -5.16 18.31
N ILE A 100 -6.15 -5.54 18.55
CA ILE A 100 -5.73 -6.95 18.62
C ILE A 100 -6.33 -7.64 19.85
N ASN A 101 -6.20 -7.04 21.03
CA ASN A 101 -6.72 -7.59 22.28
C ASN A 101 -8.24 -7.74 22.27
N GLU A 102 -8.94 -6.85 21.57
CA GLU A 102 -10.39 -6.88 21.38
C GLU A 102 -10.84 -7.79 20.22
N ALA A 103 -9.92 -8.53 19.59
CA ALA A 103 -10.17 -9.44 18.46
C ALA A 103 -10.73 -8.77 17.18
N ARG A 104 -10.53 -7.46 17.04
CA ARG A 104 -10.95 -6.66 15.87
C ARG A 104 -9.86 -6.59 14.79
N ALA A 105 -8.62 -6.89 15.17
CA ALA A 105 -7.46 -6.99 14.28
C ALA A 105 -6.71 -8.32 14.48
N ASP A 106 -5.88 -8.68 13.51
CA ASP A 106 -5.02 -9.86 13.50
C ASP A 106 -3.54 -9.49 13.69
N TYR A 107 -2.79 -10.41 14.27
CA TYR A 107 -1.34 -10.36 14.33
C TYR A 107 -0.75 -11.62 13.69
N THR A 108 0.08 -11.44 12.67
CA THR A 108 0.83 -12.52 12.02
C THR A 108 2.27 -12.51 12.54
N PRO A 109 2.63 -13.40 13.48
CA PRO A 109 4.00 -13.49 13.99
C PRO A 109 4.94 -14.02 12.90
N VAL A 110 5.98 -13.25 12.58
CA VAL A 110 6.97 -13.59 11.56
C VAL A 110 8.26 -12.80 11.79
N PHE A 111 9.43 -13.37 11.44
CA PHE A 111 10.66 -12.60 11.45
C PHE A 111 10.66 -11.56 10.33
N ILE A 112 11.09 -10.33 10.64
CA ILE A 112 11.13 -9.24 9.65
C ILE A 112 11.92 -9.62 8.38
N SER A 113 12.99 -10.40 8.52
CA SER A 113 13.82 -10.88 7.41
C SER A 113 13.09 -11.84 6.46
N GLU A 114 12.02 -12.50 6.92
CA GLU A 114 11.25 -13.45 6.15
C GLU A 114 10.08 -12.81 5.40
N ILE A 115 9.57 -11.67 5.89
CA ILE A 115 8.44 -10.95 5.29
C ILE A 115 8.64 -10.68 3.79
N PRO A 116 9.81 -10.17 3.32
CA PRO A 116 10.05 -9.98 1.89
C PRO A 116 9.87 -11.25 1.05
N SER A 117 10.29 -12.41 1.59
CA SER A 117 10.12 -13.71 0.91
C SER A 117 8.65 -14.11 0.84
N LEU A 118 7.86 -13.85 1.89
CA LEU A 118 6.42 -14.13 1.89
C LEU A 118 5.66 -13.34 0.81
N PHE A 119 6.02 -12.07 0.61
CA PHE A 119 5.45 -11.24 -0.46
C PHE A 119 5.86 -11.75 -1.84
N ARG A 120 7.16 -11.95 -2.09
CA ARG A 120 7.67 -12.37 -3.40
C ARG A 120 7.18 -13.75 -3.82
N LYS A 121 6.95 -14.66 -2.87
CA LYS A 121 6.39 -15.99 -3.12
C LYS A 121 4.86 -16.00 -3.25
N GLY A 122 4.19 -14.86 -3.03
CA GLY A 122 2.74 -14.76 -3.07
C GLY A 122 2.02 -15.48 -1.91
N ILE A 123 2.74 -15.88 -0.86
CA ILE A 123 2.15 -16.51 0.34
C ILE A 123 1.30 -15.48 1.08
N VAL A 124 1.81 -14.25 1.16
CA VAL A 124 1.04 -13.08 1.59
C VAL A 124 0.87 -12.18 0.35
N PRO A 125 -0.23 -12.34 -0.41
CA PRO A 125 -0.45 -11.57 -1.62
C PRO A 125 -0.86 -10.13 -1.29
N ILE A 126 -0.43 -9.20 -2.15
CA ILE A 126 -0.74 -7.77 -2.02
C ILE A 126 -1.47 -7.34 -3.29
N ASP A 127 -2.72 -6.91 -3.15
CA ASP A 127 -3.51 -6.42 -4.28
C ASP A 127 -3.16 -4.97 -4.59
N VAL A 128 -3.03 -4.15 -3.54
CA VAL A 128 -2.69 -2.72 -3.65
C VAL A 128 -1.65 -2.36 -2.60
N ALA A 129 -0.53 -1.76 -3.01
CA ALA A 129 0.40 -1.12 -2.10
C ALA A 129 0.19 0.40 -2.13
N LEU A 130 -0.12 0.98 -0.98
CA LEU A 130 -0.17 2.43 -0.77
C LEU A 130 1.16 2.85 -0.14
N ILE A 131 1.93 3.65 -0.87
CA ILE A 131 3.26 4.12 -0.42
C ILE A 131 3.36 5.63 -0.57
N GLN A 132 4.35 6.22 0.10
CA GLN A 132 4.83 7.56 -0.26
C GLN A 132 6.20 7.49 -0.93
N VAL A 133 6.48 8.47 -1.79
CA VAL A 133 7.74 8.59 -2.52
C VAL A 133 8.15 10.05 -2.69
N SER A 134 9.42 10.31 -3.00
CA SER A 134 9.88 11.63 -3.44
C SER A 134 9.29 12.02 -4.80
N PRO A 135 9.35 13.30 -5.20
CA PRO A 135 9.16 13.68 -6.59
C PRO A 135 10.16 12.94 -7.50
N PRO A 136 9.80 12.69 -8.77
CA PRO A 136 10.73 12.11 -9.73
C PRO A 136 11.92 13.03 -9.96
N ASP A 137 13.11 12.45 -10.08
CA ASP A 137 14.33 13.17 -10.46
C ASP A 137 14.39 13.43 -11.99
N ARG A 138 15.49 14.00 -12.48
CA ARG A 138 15.69 14.31 -13.91
C ARG A 138 15.70 13.07 -14.82
N HIS A 139 15.77 11.87 -14.26
CA HIS A 139 15.77 10.59 -14.96
C HIS A 139 14.45 9.83 -14.77
N GLY A 140 13.49 10.39 -14.04
CA GLY A 140 12.19 9.77 -13.76
C GLY A 140 12.18 8.82 -12.58
N TYR A 141 13.26 8.74 -11.78
CA TYR A 141 13.29 7.90 -10.59
C TYR A 141 12.66 8.61 -9.40
N VAL A 142 11.84 7.87 -8.65
CA VAL A 142 11.36 8.27 -7.33
C VAL A 142 12.10 7.49 -6.26
N SER A 143 12.18 8.05 -5.05
CA SER A 143 12.78 7.40 -3.89
C SER A 143 11.70 6.95 -2.91
N LEU A 144 11.85 5.76 -2.34
CA LEU A 144 11.07 5.31 -1.17
C LEU A 144 11.44 6.06 0.13
N GLY A 145 12.52 6.85 0.08
CA GLY A 145 12.95 7.70 1.19
C GLY A 145 13.32 6.89 2.42
N ILE A 146 12.56 7.11 3.49
CA ILE A 146 12.91 6.67 4.85
C ILE A 146 12.57 5.20 5.15
N SER A 147 11.83 4.51 4.27
CA SER A 147 11.46 3.10 4.45
C SER A 147 11.73 2.28 3.20
N VAL A 148 12.86 1.58 3.21
CA VAL A 148 13.26 0.57 2.20
C VAL A 148 13.27 -0.84 2.82
N ASP A 149 12.60 -1.00 3.96
CA ASP A 149 12.51 -2.25 4.70
C ASP A 149 11.74 -3.34 3.92
N ILE A 150 10.60 -3.81 4.44
CA ILE A 150 9.69 -4.67 3.71
C ILE A 150 8.96 -3.93 2.59
N VAL A 151 8.91 -2.59 2.61
CA VAL A 151 8.21 -1.75 1.62
C VAL A 151 8.70 -2.04 0.20
N LYS A 152 10.01 -2.18 -0.03
CA LYS A 152 10.52 -2.46 -1.39
C LYS A 152 9.98 -3.79 -1.93
N ALA A 153 9.96 -4.81 -1.08
CA ALA A 153 9.42 -6.12 -1.45
C ALA A 153 7.90 -6.07 -1.68
N ALA A 154 7.17 -5.27 -0.89
CA ALA A 154 5.74 -5.04 -1.09
C ALA A 154 5.47 -4.36 -2.44
N VAL A 155 6.22 -3.30 -2.78
CA VAL A 155 6.13 -2.59 -4.06
C VAL A 155 6.39 -3.53 -5.24
N ASP A 156 7.42 -4.37 -5.15
CA ASP A 156 7.77 -5.30 -6.23
C ASP A 156 6.77 -6.45 -6.41
N SER A 157 6.03 -6.79 -5.34
CA SER A 157 5.11 -7.94 -5.33
C SER A 157 3.64 -7.54 -5.50
N ALA A 158 3.29 -6.27 -5.30
CA ALA A 158 1.93 -5.79 -5.37
C ALA A 158 1.41 -5.80 -6.81
N ARG A 159 0.13 -6.16 -6.98
CA ARG A 159 -0.53 -6.09 -8.30
C ARG A 159 -0.68 -4.66 -8.80
N LEU A 160 -0.85 -3.71 -7.88
CA LEU A 160 -0.90 -2.28 -8.16
C LEU A 160 -0.19 -1.51 -7.06
N VAL A 161 0.59 -0.51 -7.45
CA VAL A 161 1.21 0.45 -6.52
C VAL A 161 0.58 1.82 -6.74
N ILE A 162 0.09 2.43 -5.66
CA ILE A 162 -0.39 3.81 -5.64
C ILE A 162 0.59 4.60 -4.78
N ALA A 163 1.26 5.56 -5.41
CA ALA A 163 2.29 6.36 -4.75
C ALA A 163 1.79 7.79 -4.48
N GLN A 164 1.84 8.20 -3.22
CA GLN A 164 1.72 9.59 -2.80
C GLN A 164 3.08 10.27 -2.98
N VAL A 165 3.17 11.23 -3.90
CA VAL A 165 4.37 12.04 -4.06
C VAL A 165 4.42 13.10 -2.95
N ASN A 166 5.45 13.05 -2.11
CA ASN A 166 5.65 13.92 -0.95
C ASN A 166 6.96 14.72 -1.11
N ARG A 167 6.91 16.04 -0.91
CA ARG A 167 8.03 16.97 -1.16
C ARG A 167 8.72 17.40 0.12
#